data_AF-A0A9D2FVN1-F1
#
_entry.id   AF-A0A9D2FVN1-F1
#
_cell.length_a   1.000
_cell.length_b   1.000
_cell.length_c   1.000
_cell.angle_alpha   90.00
_cell.angle_beta   90.00
_cell.angle_gamma   90.00
#
_symmetry.space_group_name_H-M   'P 1'
#
loop_
_entity.id
_entity.type
_entity.pdbx_description
1 polymer ?
#
loop_
_entity_poly.entity_id
_entity_poly.type
_entity_poly.pdbx_seq_one_letter_code
_entity_poly.pdbx_strand_id
1 'polypeptide(L)' 'MTKGRFIFIALMCALETFYLNDCVFEGDYLFAFFWGFLLYRDLRHVYLIDKVVNNL' A
#
# COMPACT_ATOMS: atom_id res chain seq x y z
N MET A 1 6.05 11.70 -11.02
CA MET A 1 5.06 11.80 -9.93
C MET A 1 5.32 13.10 -9.17
N THR A 2 4.32 13.95 -8.90
CA THR A 2 4.52 15.15 -8.05
C THR A 2 4.80 14.71 -6.62
N LYS A 3 5.79 15.31 -5.94
CA LYS A 3 6.29 14.89 -4.61
C LYS A 3 5.17 14.65 -3.59
N GLY A 4 4.11 15.46 -3.60
CA GLY A 4 2.95 15.30 -2.72
C GLY A 4 2.16 14.00 -2.92
N ARG A 5 2.07 13.49 -4.16
CA ARG A 5 1.39 12.22 -4.47
C ARG A 5 2.15 11.02 -3.93
N PHE A 6 3.48 11.10 -3.91
CA PHE A 6 4.34 10.06 -3.34
C PHE A 6 4.18 9.99 -1.82
N ILE A 7 4.19 11.14 -1.15
CA ILE A 7 4.00 11.24 0.31
C ILE A 7 2.61 10.73 0.71
N PHE A 8 1.57 11.08 -0.05
CA PHE A 8 0.21 10.61 0.21
C PHE A 8 0.10 9.08 0.11
N ILE A 9 0.70 8.48 -0.92
CA ILE A 9 0.72 7.02 -1.10
C ILE A 9 1.56 6.34 -0.01
N ALA A 10 2.70 6.90 0.37
CA ALA A 10 3.51 6.37 1.46
C ALA A 10 2.75 6.39 2.80
N LEU A 11 1.99 7.46 3.06
CA LEU A 11 1.19 7.61 4.28
C LEU A 11 -0.02 6.66 4.29
N MET A 12 -0.71 6.49 3.15
CA MET A 12 -1.74 5.45 3.00
C MET A 12 -1.16 4.05 3.24
N CYS A 13 -0.05 3.71 2.60
CA CYS A 13 0.60 2.41 2.77
C CYS A 13 0.99 2.14 4.24
N ALA A 14 1.46 3.16 4.97
CA ALA A 14 1.78 3.04 6.39
C ALA A 14 0.53 2.80 7.26
N LEU A 15 -0.56 3.52 7.00
CA LEU A 15 -1.85 3.31 7.66
C LEU A 15 -2.40 1.90 7.36
N GLU A 16 -2.33 1.47 6.11
CA GLU A 16 -2.79 0.15 5.69
C GLU A 16 -2.02 -0.98 6.36
N THR A 17 -0.71 -0.81 6.51
CA THR A 17 0.13 -1.78 7.24
C THR A 17 -0.24 -1.86 8.72
N PHE A 18 -0.53 -0.72 9.35
CA PHE A 18 -0.96 -0.67 10.74
C PHE A 18 -2.30 -1.36 10.96
N TYR A 19 -3.29 -1.01 10.13
CA TYR A 19 -4.64 -1.57 10.21
C TYR A 19 -4.67 -3.06 9.90
N LEU A 20 -3.88 -3.50 8.92
CA LEU A 20 -3.74 -4.91 8.58
C LEU A 20 -3.13 -5.70 9.74
N ASN A 21 -2.08 -5.17 10.38
CA ASN A 21 -1.45 -5.83 11.53
C ASN A 21 -2.45 -5.99 12.69
N ASP A 22 -3.19 -4.93 12.98
CA ASP A 22 -4.24 -4.93 14.01
C ASP A 22 -5.33 -5.96 13.70
N CYS A 23 -5.89 -5.96 12.48
CA CYS A 23 -6.89 -6.96 12.05
C CYS A 23 -6.36 -8.40 12.04
N VAL A 24 -5.09 -8.61 11.71
CA VAL A 24 -4.46 -9.94 11.74
C VAL A 24 -4.32 -10.44 13.18
N PHE A 25 -3.98 -9.55 14.12
CA PHE A 25 -3.90 -9.89 15.54
C PHE A 25 -5.27 -10.11 16.18
N GLU A 26 -6.27 -9.35 15.75
CA GLU A 26 -7.65 -9.45 16.24
C GLU A 26 -8.41 -10.67 15.65
N GLY A 27 -7.87 -11.28 14.59
CA GLY A 27 -8.45 -12.46 13.95
C GLY A 27 -9.56 -12.13 12.93
N ASP A 28 -9.71 -10.85 12.58
CA ASP A 28 -10.68 -10.36 11.60
C ASP A 28 -10.14 -10.50 10.17
N TYR A 29 -10.12 -11.74 9.69
CA TYR A 29 -9.51 -12.12 8.40
C TYR A 29 -10.16 -11.46 7.18
N LEU A 30 -11.45 -11.10 7.22
CA LEU A 30 -12.14 -10.41 6.12
C LEU A 30 -11.59 -9.00 5.90
N PHE A 31 -11.41 -8.25 6.99
CA PHE A 31 -10.82 -6.91 6.94
C PHE A 31 -9.32 -6.97 6.66
N ALA A 32 -8.60 -7.93 7.24
CA ALA A 32 -7.18 -8.14 6.93
C ALA A 32 -6.94 -8.42 5.44
N PHE A 33 -7.80 -9.24 4.81
CA PHE A 33 -7.71 -9.52 3.38
C PHE A 33 -8.01 -8.27 2.53
N PHE A 34 -9.04 -7.50 2.90
CA PHE A 34 -9.40 -6.27 2.21
C PHE A 34 -8.26 -5.23 2.25
N TRP A 35 -7.73 -4.95 3.44
CA TRP A 35 -6.60 -4.03 3.63
C TRP A 35 -5.32 -4.55 2.97
N GLY A 36 -5.08 -5.87 2.98
CA GLY A 36 -3.91 -6.47 2.33
C GLY A 36 -3.94 -6.38 0.82
N PHE A 37 -5.14 -6.47 0.23
CA PHE A 37 -5.32 -6.28 -1.20
C PHE A 37 -5.06 -4.83 -1.63
N LEU A 38 -5.56 -3.84 -0.87
CA LEU A 38 -5.24 -2.44 -1.15
C LEU A 38 -3.73 -2.17 -1.03
N LEU A 39 -3.08 -2.70 0.00
CA LEU A 39 -1.65 -2.48 0.25
C LEU A 39 -0.82 -3.04 -0.92
N TYR A 40 -1.18 -4.23 -1.36
CA TYR A 40 -0.54 -4.88 -2.49
C TYR A 40 -0.71 -4.09 -3.80
N ARG A 41 -1.90 -3.50 -4.02
CA ARG A 41 -2.16 -2.63 -5.18
C ARG A 41 -1.29 -1.38 -5.14
N ASP A 42 -1.18 -0.73 -3.99
CA ASP A 42 -0.37 0.49 -3.83
C ASP A 42 1.12 0.20 -4.04
N LEU A 43 1.64 -0.90 -3.48
CA LEU A 43 3.00 -1.38 -3.76
C LEU A 43 3.24 -1.64 -5.25
N ARG A 44 2.28 -2.31 -5.91
CA ARG A 44 2.38 -2.65 -7.34
C ARG A 44 2.35 -1.39 -8.20
N HIS A 45 1.56 -0.38 -7.84
CA HIS A 45 1.54 0.92 -8.52
C HIS A 45 2.88 1.65 -8.41
N VAL A 46 3.46 1.72 -7.21
CA VAL A 46 4.77 2.34 -7.01
C VAL A 46 5.85 1.58 -7.79
N TYR A 47 5.82 0.25 -7.76
CA TYR A 47 6.77 -0.60 -8.49
C TYR A 47 6.67 -0.44 -10.01
N LEU A 48 5.45 -0.37 -10.57
CA LEU A 48 5.25 -0.14 -12.01
C LEU A 48 5.72 1.26 -12.43
N ILE A 49 5.45 2.28 -11.61
CA ILE A 49 5.93 3.65 -11.87
C ILE A 49 7.47 3.69 -11.84
N ASP A 50 8.08 3.04 -10.84
CA ASP A 50 9.53 2.95 -10.74
C ASP A 50 10.13 2.24 -11.95
N LYS A 51 9.57 1.09 -12.35
CA LYS A 51 10.02 0.34 -13.52
C LYS A 51 9.90 1.14 -14.82
N VAL A 52 8.82 1.90 -15.01
CA VAL A 52 8.64 2.78 -16.19
C VAL A 52 9.64 3.93 -16.18
N VAL A 53 9.91 4.53 -15.03
CA VAL A 53 10.91 5.61 -14.88
C VAL A 53 12.33 5.09 -15.12
N ASN A 54 12.64 3.87 -14.68
CA ASN A 54 13.97 3.26 -14.78
C ASN A 54 14.23 2.59 -16.16
N ASN A 55 13.19 2.32 -16.95
CA ASN A 55 13.29 1.81 -18.32
C ASN A 55 13.24 2.90 -19.41
N LEU A 56 13.24 4.18 -19.01
CA LEU A 56 13.28 5.33 -19.91
C LEU A 56 14.67 5.98 -19.89
#